data_AF-A0A9E1E7W7-F1
#
_entry.id   AF-A0A9E1E7W7-F1
#
_cell.length_a   1.000
_cell.length_b   1.000
_cell.length_c   1.000
_cell.angle_alpha   90.00
_cell.angle_beta   90.00
_cell.angle_gamma   90.00
#
_symmetry.space_group_name_H-M   'P 1'
#
loop_
_entity.id
_entity.type
_entity.pdbx_description
1 polymer ?
#
loop_
_entity_poly.entity_id
_entity_poly.type
_entity_poly.pdbx_seq_one_letter_code
_entity_poly.pdbx_strand_id
1 'polypeptide(L)'
;MEQGARGAIHAHMILNRIDGGDLLLARQWKKGRVHMQLLYEEGGFQDLAEYIAKKSDSSQGEPYSRSRNMIEHDPETKVMKRRTWQKEIKPPKGYYVDKTSVIEGINPVTGYPYRYYTLIKIGGDTSVQGKHIHRGG
;
A
#
# COMPACT_ATOMS: atom_id res chain seq x y z
N MET A 1 10.07 -13.03 -5.79
CA MET A 1 11.28 -13.48 -5.04
C MET A 1 12.44 -12.63 -5.50
N GLU A 2 13.29 -12.19 -4.59
CA GLU A 2 14.44 -11.33 -4.88
C GLU A 2 15.73 -12.15 -4.86
N GLN A 3 16.67 -11.86 -5.76
CA GLN A 3 18.03 -12.42 -5.72
C GLN A 3 18.99 -11.37 -5.18
N GLY A 4 19.66 -11.67 -4.06
CA GLY A 4 20.66 -10.81 -3.47
C GLY A 4 21.94 -10.75 -4.31
N ALA A 5 22.79 -9.75 -4.05
CA ALA A 5 24.01 -9.49 -4.82
C ALA A 5 25.01 -10.68 -4.90
N ARG A 6 24.89 -11.66 -4.00
CA ARG A 6 25.71 -12.89 -3.97
C ARG A 6 24.95 -14.14 -4.42
N GLY A 7 23.82 -13.98 -5.10
CA GLY A 7 23.01 -15.08 -5.65
C GLY A 7 22.05 -15.75 -4.67
N ALA A 8 22.00 -15.32 -3.40
CA ALA A 8 21.06 -15.83 -2.42
C ALA A 8 19.61 -15.44 -2.78
N ILE A 9 18.66 -16.35 -2.59
CA ILE A 9 17.24 -16.10 -2.84
C ILE A 9 16.57 -15.61 -1.55
N HIS A 10 15.90 -14.47 -1.63
CA HIS A 10 15.15 -13.87 -0.54
C HIS A 10 13.65 -13.90 -0.86
N ALA A 11 12.87 -14.39 0.11
CA ALA A 11 11.41 -14.35 0.07
C ALA A 11 10.93 -13.37 1.15
N HIS A 12 10.17 -12.35 0.74
CA HIS A 12 9.51 -11.41 1.63
C HIS A 12 8.05 -11.82 1.79
N MET A 13 7.55 -11.86 3.02
CA MET A 13 6.19 -12.29 3.33
C MET A 13 5.62 -11.46 4.48
N ILE A 14 4.38 -10.98 4.29
CA ILE A 14 3.60 -10.35 5.35
C ILE A 14 2.57 -11.38 5.82
N LEU A 15 2.52 -11.60 7.13
CA LEU A 15 1.56 -12.49 7.76
C LEU A 15 0.86 -11.76 8.91
N ASN A 16 -0.40 -12.10 9.14
CA ASN A 16 -1.06 -11.76 10.40
C ASN A 16 -0.33 -12.42 11.56
N ARG A 17 -0.44 -11.83 12.75
CA ARG A 17 0.12 -12.43 13.97
C ARG A 17 -0.51 -13.82 14.18
N ILE A 18 0.37 -14.81 14.34
CA ILE A 18 0.01 -16.18 14.71
C ILE A 18 0.76 -16.45 16.01
N ASP A 19 0.03 -16.90 17.04
CA ASP A 19 0.66 -17.24 18.31
C ASP A 19 1.61 -18.43 18.13
N GLY A 20 2.88 -18.24 18.51
CA GLY A 20 3.96 -19.20 18.25
C GLY A 20 4.34 -19.33 16.78
N GLY A 21 3.94 -18.39 15.91
CA GLY A 21 4.27 -18.40 14.48
C GLY A 21 5.76 -18.32 14.21
N ASP A 22 6.52 -17.63 15.07
CA ASP A 22 7.98 -17.59 15.06
C ASP A 22 8.61 -18.96 15.29
N LEU A 23 8.13 -19.70 16.31
CA LEU A 23 8.58 -21.06 16.59
C LEU A 23 8.19 -22.01 15.46
N LEU A 24 7.00 -21.86 14.88
CA LEU A 24 6.53 -22.65 13.75
C LEU A 24 7.43 -22.44 12.53
N LEU A 25 7.69 -21.18 12.16
CA LEU A 25 8.54 -20.84 11.02
C LEU A 25 9.97 -21.32 11.23
N ALA A 26 10.54 -21.12 12.42
CA ALA A 26 11.88 -21.60 12.74
C ALA A 26 12.01 -23.14 12.63
N ARG A 27 10.96 -23.89 13.01
CA ARG A 27 10.94 -25.36 12.90
C ARG A 27 10.82 -25.85 11.45
N GLN A 28 10.01 -25.17 10.63
CA GLN A 28 9.75 -25.60 9.25
C GLN A 28 10.83 -25.12 8.27
N TRP A 29 11.44 -23.96 8.51
CA TRP A 29 12.42 -23.35 7.62
C TRP A 29 13.84 -23.90 7.85
N LYS A 30 14.07 -25.14 7.44
CA LYS A 30 15.32 -25.87 7.72
C LYS A 30 16.56 -25.38 6.97
N LYS A 31 16.40 -24.54 5.93
CA LYS A 31 17.51 -24.06 5.08
C LYS A 31 17.54 -22.54 5.08
N GLY A 32 18.67 -21.96 5.46
CA GLY A 32 18.84 -20.51 5.54
C GLY A 32 18.42 -19.95 6.91
N ARG A 33 18.01 -18.68 6.93
CA ARG A 33 17.59 -17.97 8.14
C ARG A 33 16.28 -17.24 7.89
N VAL A 34 15.42 -17.21 8.91
CA VAL A 34 14.19 -16.42 8.93
C VAL A 34 14.46 -15.16 9.74
N HIS A 35 14.15 -13.99 9.18
CA HIS A 35 14.16 -12.72 9.88
C HIS A 35 12.73 -12.23 10.03
N MET A 36 12.30 -11.96 11.26
CA MET A 36 10.95 -11.52 11.57
C MET A 36 11.01 -10.14 12.21
N GLN A 37 10.17 -9.23 11.70
CA GLN A 37 10.02 -7.90 12.23
C GLN A 37 8.52 -7.62 12.39
N LEU A 38 8.15 -7.11 13.55
CA LEU A 38 6.78 -6.62 13.76
C LEU A 38 6.58 -5.36 12.93
N LEU A 39 5.43 -5.27 12.27
CA LEU A 39 5.04 -4.06 11.55
C LEU A 39 4.56 -3.00 12.55
N TYR A 40 4.85 -1.75 12.22
CA TYR A 40 4.44 -0.59 13.02
C TYR A 40 2.90 -0.47 13.02
N GLU A 41 2.31 -0.18 14.17
CA GLU A 41 0.85 -0.02 14.33
C GLU A 41 0.34 1.24 13.62
N GLU A 42 1.25 2.20 13.43
CA GLU A 42 0.99 3.50 12.84
C GLU A 42 0.82 3.47 11.31
N GLY A 43 0.74 2.28 10.69
CA GLY A 43 0.40 2.14 9.28
C GLY A 43 1.46 2.77 8.35
N GLY A 44 1.03 3.27 7.19
CA GLY A 44 1.96 3.92 6.24
C GLY A 44 2.88 2.94 5.50
N PHE A 45 2.38 1.76 5.14
CA PHE A 45 3.16 0.70 4.51
C PHE A 45 3.53 0.96 3.05
N GLN A 46 3.50 2.20 2.56
CA GLN A 46 3.81 2.49 1.16
C GLN A 46 5.25 2.07 0.83
N ASP A 47 6.23 2.54 1.60
CA ASP A 47 7.65 2.20 1.39
C ASP A 47 7.88 0.68 1.53
N LEU A 48 7.19 0.04 2.47
CA LEU A 48 7.25 -1.41 2.66
C LEU A 48 6.65 -2.16 1.46
N ALA A 49 5.51 -1.69 0.95
CA ALA A 49 4.85 -2.27 -0.22
C ALA A 49 5.72 -2.10 -1.46
N GLU A 50 6.30 -0.92 -1.66
CA GLU A 50 7.26 -0.65 -2.73
C GLU A 50 8.50 -1.55 -2.63
N TYR A 51 9.02 -1.75 -1.42
CA TYR A 51 10.14 -2.65 -1.17
C TYR A 51 9.80 -4.11 -1.53
N ILE A 52 8.66 -4.63 -1.07
CA ILE A 52 8.24 -6.01 -1.31
C ILE A 52 7.87 -6.25 -2.78
N ALA A 53 7.22 -5.28 -3.43
CA ALA A 53 6.80 -5.36 -4.83
C ALA A 53 7.93 -5.09 -5.83
N LYS A 54 9.13 -4.77 -5.35
CA LYS A 54 10.29 -4.47 -6.20
C LYS A 54 10.62 -5.65 -7.11
N LYS A 55 10.56 -5.42 -8.43
CA LYS A 55 10.93 -6.43 -9.44
C LYS A 55 12.44 -6.61 -9.48
N SER A 56 12.90 -7.85 -9.40
CA SER A 56 14.29 -8.22 -9.69
C SER A 56 14.54 -8.45 -11.18
N ASP A 57 13.49 -8.77 -11.96
CA ASP A 57 13.56 -8.89 -13.41
C ASP A 57 12.18 -8.63 -14.04
N SER A 58 12.12 -7.87 -15.13
CA SER A 58 10.88 -7.32 -15.70
C SER A 58 10.10 -8.31 -16.59
N SER A 59 10.67 -9.49 -16.86
CA SER A 59 10.15 -10.47 -17.83
C SER A 59 9.11 -11.47 -17.28
N GLN A 60 8.90 -11.54 -15.97
CA GLN A 60 8.07 -12.58 -15.33
C GLN A 60 6.94 -11.97 -14.50
N GLY A 61 5.71 -12.04 -15.00
CA GLY A 61 4.45 -11.94 -14.24
C GLY A 61 4.27 -10.76 -13.26
N GLU A 62 3.29 -10.92 -12.36
CA GLU A 62 3.13 -10.06 -11.20
C GLU A 62 4.20 -10.41 -10.15
N PRO A 63 4.89 -9.42 -9.55
CA PRO A 63 6.01 -9.67 -8.64
C PRO A 63 5.58 -10.17 -7.25
N TYR A 64 4.28 -10.18 -6.98
CA TYR A 64 3.69 -10.57 -5.71
C TYR A 64 2.46 -11.44 -5.93
N SER A 65 2.06 -12.16 -4.89
CA SER A 65 0.77 -12.85 -4.82
C SER A 65 0.10 -12.43 -3.53
N ARG A 66 -1.18 -12.07 -3.60
CA ARG A 66 -2.00 -11.66 -2.46
C ARG A 66 -2.82 -12.82 -1.91
N SER A 67 -3.23 -12.71 -0.65
CA SER A 67 -4.20 -13.65 -0.08
C SER A 67 -5.50 -13.63 -0.90
N ARG A 68 -6.04 -14.82 -1.17
CA ARG A 68 -7.34 -15.00 -1.82
C ARG A 68 -8.52 -14.75 -0.86
N ASN A 69 -8.25 -14.68 0.45
CA ASN A 69 -9.25 -14.45 1.49
C ASN A 69 -9.27 -12.99 1.99
N MET A 70 -8.64 -12.07 1.24
CA MET A 70 -8.64 -10.65 1.58
C MET A 70 -9.94 -10.03 1.07
N ILE A 71 -10.73 -9.50 2.00
CA ILE A 71 -11.99 -8.79 1.70
C ILE A 71 -11.62 -7.46 1.04
N GLU A 72 -11.94 -7.32 -0.24
CA GLU A 72 -11.81 -6.03 -0.93
C GLU A 72 -13.02 -5.18 -0.60
N HIS A 73 -12.77 -3.96 -0.14
CA HIS A 73 -13.82 -2.96 -0.02
C HIS A 73 -13.89 -2.20 -1.34
N ASP A 74 -15.08 -2.14 -1.93
CA ASP A 74 -15.31 -1.30 -3.09
C ASP A 74 -15.01 0.17 -2.76
N PRO A 75 -14.33 0.90 -3.65
CA PRO A 75 -14.05 2.30 -3.42
C PRO A 75 -15.36 3.10 -3.34
N GLU A 76 -15.48 3.96 -2.33
CA GLU A 76 -16.56 4.94 -2.27
C GLU A 76 -16.39 5.96 -3.41
N THR A 77 -17.23 5.87 -4.44
CA THR A 77 -17.25 6.83 -5.53
C THR A 77 -18.28 7.93 -5.26
N LYS A 78 -17.88 9.19 -5.49
CA LYS A 78 -18.80 10.33 -5.40
C LYS A 78 -18.68 11.18 -6.64
N VAL A 79 -19.78 11.28 -7.38
CA VAL A 79 -19.88 12.15 -8.55
C VAL A 79 -19.75 13.61 -8.11
N MET A 80 -18.71 14.29 -8.60
CA MET A 80 -18.57 15.73 -8.40
C MET A 80 -19.40 16.47 -9.44
N LYS A 81 -20.40 17.23 -8.99
CA LYS A 81 -21.23 18.08 -9.87
C LYS A 81 -20.46 19.26 -10.48
N ARG A 82 -19.31 19.62 -9.90
CA ARG A 82 -18.51 20.77 -10.34
C ARG A 82 -17.47 20.29 -11.35
N ARG A 83 -17.41 20.94 -12.51
CA ARG A 83 -16.42 20.68 -13.57
C ARG A 83 -14.97 20.93 -13.15
N THR A 84 -14.76 21.63 -12.03
CA THR A 84 -13.43 21.97 -11.52
C THR A 84 -13.33 21.73 -10.01
N TRP A 85 -12.15 21.27 -9.58
CA TRP A 85 -11.80 21.10 -8.18
C TRP A 85 -11.35 22.43 -7.58
N GLN A 86 -11.47 22.61 -6.25
CA GLN A 86 -10.77 23.71 -5.60
C GLN A 86 -9.25 23.48 -5.70
N LYS A 87 -8.48 24.55 -5.97
CA LYS A 87 -7.00 24.46 -6.00
C LYS A 87 -6.47 23.87 -4.70
N GLU A 88 -7.02 24.30 -3.57
CA GLU A 88 -6.66 23.79 -2.25
C GLU A 88 -7.49 22.56 -1.85
N ILE A 89 -6.81 21.52 -1.33
CA ILE A 89 -7.46 20.33 -0.77
C ILE A 89 -7.83 20.64 0.69
N LYS A 90 -9.12 20.70 0.98
CA LYS A 90 -9.62 20.90 2.35
C LYS A 90 -9.85 19.54 3.02
N PRO A 91 -8.99 19.07 3.93
CA PRO A 91 -9.20 17.81 4.61
C PRO A 91 -10.41 17.90 5.55
N PRO A 92 -11.15 16.79 5.76
CA PRO A 92 -12.18 16.70 6.80
C PRO A 92 -11.60 16.93 8.20
N LYS A 93 -12.45 17.33 9.15
CA LYS A 93 -12.05 17.49 10.56
C LYS A 93 -11.41 16.21 11.09
N GLY A 94 -10.24 16.35 11.71
CA GLY A 94 -9.48 15.21 12.25
C GLY A 94 -8.64 14.47 11.21
N TYR A 95 -8.45 15.01 10.01
CA TYR A 95 -7.55 14.48 9.00
C TYR A 95 -6.59 15.55 8.49
N TYR A 96 -5.43 15.15 7.99
CA TYR A 96 -4.55 15.98 7.19
C TYR A 96 -4.24 15.32 5.84
N VAL A 97 -3.89 16.13 4.84
CA VAL A 97 -3.47 15.64 3.52
C VAL A 97 -1.99 15.32 3.59
N ASP A 98 -1.61 14.11 3.21
CA ASP A 98 -0.21 13.80 2.98
C ASP A 98 0.27 14.49 1.70
N LYS A 99 1.13 15.50 1.83
CA LYS A 99 1.52 16.36 0.71
C LYS A 99 2.37 15.63 -0.33
N THR A 100 3.11 14.60 0.06
CA THR A 100 3.92 13.79 -0.87
C THR A 100 3.05 12.88 -1.75
N SER A 101 1.84 12.55 -1.27
CA SER A 101 0.88 11.70 -2.01
C SER A 101 0.07 12.46 -3.07
N VAL A 102 0.15 13.78 -3.12
CA VAL A 102 -0.69 14.59 -4.03
C VAL A 102 -0.17 14.47 -5.46
N ILE A 103 -0.98 13.85 -6.33
CA ILE A 103 -0.70 13.71 -7.75
C ILE A 103 -1.82 14.38 -8.53
N GLU A 104 -1.47 15.24 -9.48
CA GLU A 104 -2.38 15.89 -10.41
C GLU A 104 -1.92 15.63 -11.84
N GLY A 105 -2.87 15.45 -12.75
CA GLY A 105 -2.56 15.30 -14.15
C GLY A 105 -3.80 15.32 -15.02
N ILE A 106 -3.59 15.08 -16.30
CA ILE A 106 -4.68 14.85 -17.26
C ILE A 106 -4.69 13.36 -17.56
N ASN A 107 -5.85 12.73 -17.46
CA ASN A 107 -6.01 11.34 -17.81
C ASN A 107 -5.82 11.22 -19.34
N PRO A 108 -4.83 10.45 -19.84
CA PRO A 108 -4.52 10.39 -21.27
C PRO A 108 -5.62 9.71 -22.08
N VAL A 109 -6.46 8.90 -21.45
CA VAL A 109 -7.57 8.18 -22.11
C VAL A 109 -8.82 9.07 -22.19
N THR A 110 -9.15 9.77 -21.11
CA THR A 110 -10.41 10.53 -21.02
C THR A 110 -10.26 12.03 -21.27
N GLY A 111 -9.04 12.58 -21.22
CA GLY A 111 -8.75 14.00 -21.38
C GLY A 111 -9.15 14.87 -20.18
N TYR A 112 -9.69 14.28 -19.11
CA TYR A 112 -10.13 15.01 -17.92
C TYR A 112 -9.02 15.15 -16.87
N PRO A 113 -8.98 16.28 -16.14
CA PRO A 113 -8.06 16.43 -15.02
C PRO A 113 -8.40 15.43 -13.92
N TYR A 114 -7.38 14.78 -13.37
CA TYR A 114 -7.51 13.93 -12.20
C TYR A 114 -6.64 14.44 -11.05
N ARG A 115 -7.07 14.13 -9.83
CA ARG A 115 -6.30 14.35 -8.61
C ARG A 115 -6.40 13.14 -7.70
N TYR A 116 -5.25 12.71 -7.19
CA TYR A 116 -5.08 11.65 -6.19
C TYR A 116 -4.35 12.22 -4.97
N TYR A 117 -4.75 11.80 -3.77
CA TYR A 117 -4.09 12.13 -2.51
C TYR A 117 -4.58 11.19 -1.40
N THR A 118 -3.76 11.06 -0.36
CA THR A 118 -4.03 10.30 0.85
C THR A 118 -4.42 11.24 1.99
N LEU A 119 -5.46 10.87 2.75
CA LEU A 119 -5.86 11.55 3.98
C LEU A 119 -5.43 10.70 5.18
N ILE A 120 -4.65 11.28 6.10
CA ILE A 120 -4.19 10.63 7.32
C ILE A 120 -4.97 11.19 8.51
N LYS A 121 -5.49 10.31 9.37
CA LYS A 121 -6.27 10.69 10.55
C LYS A 121 -5.36 11.18 11.67
N ILE A 122 -5.70 12.30 12.30
CA ILE A 122 -4.97 12.89 13.42
C ILE A 122 -5.42 12.19 14.71
N GLY A 123 -4.48 11.58 15.42
CA GLY A 123 -4.71 11.05 16.78
C GLY A 123 -5.61 9.79 16.86
N GLY A 124 -5.72 9.00 15.79
CA GLY A 124 -6.30 7.66 15.86
C GLY A 124 -5.24 6.60 15.57
N ASP A 125 -5.37 5.41 16.17
CA ASP A 125 -4.65 4.21 15.74
C ASP A 125 -4.73 4.12 14.21
N THR A 126 -3.59 3.98 13.56
CA THR A 126 -3.51 3.98 12.10
C THR A 126 -3.90 2.63 11.49
N SER A 127 -4.77 1.88 12.18
CA SER A 127 -5.41 0.68 11.67
C SER A 127 -6.50 0.97 10.64
N VAL A 128 -6.67 2.23 10.19
CA VAL A 128 -7.77 2.64 9.33
C VAL A 128 -7.30 2.89 7.90
N GLN A 129 -7.67 1.96 7.02
CA GLN A 129 -8.06 2.17 5.62
C GLN A 129 -7.74 3.58 5.09
N GLY A 130 -6.61 3.71 4.39
CA GLY A 130 -6.34 4.89 3.58
C GLY A 130 -7.50 5.08 2.61
N LYS A 131 -8.35 6.10 2.85
CA LYS A 131 -9.39 6.47 1.89
C LYS A 131 -8.69 7.13 0.70
N HIS A 132 -8.40 6.33 -0.32
CA HIS A 132 -7.94 6.82 -1.61
C HIS A 132 -9.11 7.47 -2.34
N ILE A 133 -9.11 8.80 -2.38
CA ILE A 133 -10.16 9.56 -3.06
C ILE A 133 -9.66 9.90 -4.47
N HIS A 134 -10.19 9.18 -5.46
CA HIS A 134 -10.03 9.55 -6.86
C HIS A 134 -11.06 10.61 -7.24
N ARG A 135 -10.59 11.74 -7.77
CA ARG A 135 -11.46 12.77 -8.35
C ARG A 135 -11.22 12.82 -9.85
N GLY A 136 -12.20 12.33 -10.62
CA GLY A 136 -12.24 12.38 -12.08
C GLY A 136 -13.49 13.13 -12.54
N GLY A 137 -13.31 14.04 -13.51
CA GLY A 137 -14.36 14.86 -14.10
C GLY A 137 -14.96 14.25 -15.35
#